data_AF-A0A5B8VCF6-F1
#
_entry.id   AF-A0A5B8VCF6-F1
#
_cell.length_a   1.000
_cell.length_b   1.000
_cell.length_c   1.000
_cell.angle_alpha   90.00
_cell.angle_beta   90.00
_cell.angle_gamma   90.00
#
_symmetry.space_group_name_H-M   'P 1'
#
loop_
_entity.id
_entity.type
_entity.pdbx_description
1 polymer ?
#
loop_
_entity_poly.entity_id
_entity_poly.type
_entity_poly.pdbx_seq_one_letter_code
_entity_poly.pdbx_strand_id
1 'polypeptide(L)'
;MIARIWHGYTVFENADSYEHLLREEIFEGIHSRQIEGFKSIQLLRRNLAEETEFITLMMFDSIESVKVFAGENYETAVVPDKARKLLKRFDATSQHYEVIV
;
A
#
# COMPACT_ATOMS: atom_id res chain seq x y z
N MET A 1 -17.91 2.29 -3.31
CA MET A 1 -16.53 2.69 -2.97
C MET A 1 -15.83 1.51 -2.34
N ILE A 2 -14.57 1.27 -2.72
CA ILE A 2 -13.73 0.18 -2.24
C ILE A 2 -12.54 0.74 -1.47
N ALA A 3 -12.26 0.16 -0.30
CA ALA A 3 -11.01 0.36 0.42
C ALA A 3 -10.07 -0.82 0.14
N ARG A 4 -8.88 -0.54 -0.37
CA ARG A 4 -7.78 -1.50 -0.52
C ARG A 4 -6.78 -1.31 0.62
N ILE A 5 -6.52 -2.38 1.36
CA ILE A 5 -5.62 -2.38 2.51
C ILE A 5 -4.49 -3.38 2.26
N TRP A 6 -3.27 -2.99 2.60
CA TRP A 6 -2.10 -3.85 2.54
C TRP A 6 -1.16 -3.55 3.70
N HIS A 7 -0.54 -4.60 4.25
CA HIS A 7 0.40 -4.50 5.37
C HIS A 7 1.83 -4.84 4.95
N GLY A 8 2.75 -3.98 5.36
CA GLY A 8 4.19 -4.20 5.30
C GLY A 8 4.80 -4.00 6.67
N TYR A 9 5.83 -4.79 6.99
CA TYR A 9 6.48 -4.77 8.30
C TYR A 9 7.97 -4.63 8.12
N THR A 10 8.59 -3.75 8.89
CA THR A 10 10.03 -3.49 8.88
C THR A 10 10.62 -3.82 10.24
N VAL A 11 11.92 -4.11 10.29
CA VAL A 11 12.67 -3.93 11.54
C VAL A 11 12.72 -2.45 11.89
N PHE A 12 12.86 -2.11 13.17
CA PHE A 12 12.77 -0.72 13.64
C PHE A 12 13.77 0.21 12.93
N GLU A 13 14.97 -0.29 12.63
CA GLU A 13 16.05 0.45 11.97
C GLU A 13 15.72 0.84 10.52
N ASN A 14 14.85 0.07 9.86
CA ASN A 14 14.46 0.31 8.48
C ASN A 14 13.21 1.18 8.36
N ALA A 15 12.49 1.44 9.45
CA ALA A 15 11.17 2.04 9.42
C ALA A 15 11.17 3.43 8.76
N ASP A 16 12.10 4.31 9.14
CA ASP A 16 12.15 5.68 8.60
C ASP A 16 12.57 5.68 7.12
N SER A 17 13.52 4.80 6.73
CA SER A 17 13.92 4.62 5.33
C SER A 17 12.75 4.11 4.48
N TYR A 18 11.95 3.19 5.02
CA TYR A 18 10.80 2.65 4.32
C TYR A 18 9.67 3.68 4.18
N GLU A 19 9.42 4.47 5.22
CA GLU A 19 8.46 5.58 5.17
C GLU A 19 8.85 6.60 4.09
N HIS A 20 10.11 6.99 4.04
CA HIS A 20 10.62 7.92 3.03
C HIS A 20 10.46 7.38 1.61
N LEU A 21 10.81 6.10 1.38
CA LEU A 21 10.62 5.44 0.08
C LEU A 21 9.14 5.44 -0.35
N LEU A 22 8.22 5.16 0.57
CA LEU A 22 6.79 5.15 0.25
C LEU A 22 6.30 6.54 -0.17
N ARG A 23 6.65 7.56 0.59
CA ARG A 23 6.16 8.93 0.38
C ARG A 23 6.75 9.59 -0.86
N GLU A 24 8.06 9.49 -1.04
CA GLU A 24 8.76 10.29 -2.06
C GLU A 24 8.85 9.58 -3.43
N GLU A 25 8.83 8.24 -3.47
CA GLU A 25 8.91 7.50 -4.72
C GLU A 25 7.59 6.83 -5.09
N ILE A 26 7.02 6.03 -4.17
CA ILE A 26 5.90 5.16 -4.51
C ILE A 26 4.62 5.98 -4.67
N PHE A 27 4.31 6.90 -3.75
CA PHE A 27 3.07 7.67 -3.80
C PHE A 27 3.06 8.66 -4.96
N GLU A 28 4.17 9.34 -5.21
CA GLU A 28 4.36 10.17 -6.41
C GLU A 28 4.16 9.35 -7.71
N GLY A 29 4.70 8.13 -7.75
CA GLY A 29 4.47 7.19 -8.85
C GLY A 29 3.00 6.80 -9.03
N ILE A 30 2.22 6.69 -7.95
CA ILE A 30 0.77 6.40 -8.03
C ILE A 30 0.01 7.63 -8.50
N HIS A 31 0.28 8.81 -7.93
CA HIS A 31 -0.40 10.05 -8.29
C HIS A 31 -0.18 10.44 -9.75
N SER A 32 1.05 10.25 -10.26
CA SER A 32 1.38 10.55 -11.66
C SER A 32 0.66 9.67 -12.68
N ARG A 33 0.18 8.47 -12.30
CA ARG A 33 -0.58 7.57 -13.18
C ARG A 33 -2.00 8.05 -13.45
N GLN A 34 -2.51 9.05 -12.73
CA GLN A 34 -3.86 9.63 -12.88
C GLN A 34 -4.96 8.57 -13.06
N ILE A 35 -4.98 7.59 -12.15
CA ILE A 35 -5.79 6.39 -12.30
C ILE A 35 -7.27 6.74 -12.11
N GLU A 36 -8.08 6.39 -13.10
CA GLU A 36 -9.52 6.62 -13.04
C GLU A 36 -10.14 5.90 -11.84
N GLY A 37 -10.86 6.68 -11.03
CA GLY A 37 -11.52 6.21 -9.83
C GLY A 37 -10.63 6.04 -8.59
N PHE A 38 -9.31 6.31 -8.66
CA PHE A 38 -8.48 6.46 -7.46
C PHE A 38 -8.83 7.78 -6.74
N LYS A 39 -9.07 7.71 -5.43
CA LYS A 39 -9.50 8.88 -4.63
C LYS A 39 -8.43 9.38 -3.69
N SER A 40 -7.82 8.48 -2.94
CA SER A 40 -6.85 8.84 -1.91
C SER A 40 -5.99 7.66 -1.52
N ILE A 41 -4.84 8.00 -0.93
CA ILE A 41 -3.97 7.05 -0.24
C ILE A 41 -3.62 7.63 1.13
N GLN A 42 -3.65 6.77 2.15
CA GLN A 42 -3.17 7.06 3.49
C GLN A 42 -2.09 6.04 3.85
N LEU A 43 -1.02 6.54 4.48
CA LEU A 43 -0.01 5.71 5.11
C LEU A 43 -0.23 5.74 6.62
N LEU A 44 -0.45 4.57 7.21
CA LEU A 44 -0.54 4.41 8.65
C LEU A 44 0.73 3.70 9.12
N ARG A 45 1.24 4.09 10.28
CA ARG A 45 2.43 3.51 10.91
C ARG A 45 2.15 3.26 12.38
N ARG A 46 2.56 2.11 12.90
CA ARG A 46 2.62 1.86 14.35
C ARG A 46 3.77 0.90 14.70
N ASN A 47 4.30 1.04 15.91
CA ASN A 47 5.27 0.08 16.44
C ASN A 47 4.53 -1.06 17.13
N LEU A 48 4.94 -2.30 16.79
CA LEU A 48 4.59 -3.52 17.49
C LEU A 48 5.74 -3.93 18.42
N ALA A 49 5.63 -5.10 19.05
CA ALA A 49 6.65 -5.59 19.98
C ALA A 49 8.05 -5.77 19.34
N GLU A 50 8.10 -6.21 18.07
CA GLU A 50 9.36 -6.61 17.41
C GLU A 50 9.56 -6.02 15.99
N GLU A 51 8.66 -5.13 15.56
CA GLU A 51 8.65 -4.57 14.21
C GLU A 51 7.79 -3.32 14.12
N THR A 52 8.00 -2.52 13.08
CA THR A 52 7.10 -1.43 12.72
C THR A 52 6.19 -1.88 11.59
N GLU A 53 4.88 -1.80 11.83
CA GLU A 53 3.85 -2.05 10.82
C GLU A 53 3.55 -0.76 10.06
N PHE A 54 3.42 -0.91 8.75
CA PHE A 54 2.92 0.08 7.82
C PHE A 54 1.69 -0.46 7.11
N ILE A 55 0.67 0.38 6.98
CA ILE A 55 -0.54 0.08 6.23
C ILE A 55 -0.73 1.12 5.14
N THR A 56 -0.88 0.67 3.90
CA THR A 56 -1.40 1.52 2.83
C THR A 56 -2.89 1.32 2.72
N LEU A 57 -3.67 2.34 3.03
CA LEU A 57 -5.12 2.37 2.82
C LEU A 57 -5.39 3.23 1.58
N MET A 58 -5.97 2.63 0.55
CA MET A 58 -6.27 3.31 -0.71
C MET A 58 -7.77 3.23 -1.00
N MET A 59 -8.33 4.34 -1.46
CA MET A 59 -9.77 4.46 -1.73
C MET A 59 -10.03 4.54 -3.23
N PHE A 60 -10.99 3.75 -3.69
CA PHE A 60 -11.37 3.64 -5.10
C PHE A 60 -12.88 3.70 -5.30
N ASP A 61 -13.35 4.21 -6.43
CA ASP A 61 -14.78 4.23 -6.75
C ASP A 61 -15.40 2.83 -6.77
N SER A 62 -14.73 1.88 -7.43
CA SER A 62 -15.19 0.49 -7.59
C SER A 62 -14.02 -0.51 -7.65
N ILE A 63 -14.34 -1.81 -7.72
CA ILE A 63 -13.34 -2.87 -7.88
C ILE A 63 -12.66 -2.85 -9.25
N GLU A 64 -13.35 -2.34 -10.27
CA GLU A 64 -12.82 -2.11 -11.61
C GLU A 64 -11.70 -1.07 -11.58
N SER A 65 -11.88 0.04 -10.84
CA SER A 65 -10.82 1.03 -10.62
C SER A 65 -9.59 0.42 -9.93
N VAL A 66 -9.80 -0.53 -9.01
CA VAL A 66 -8.69 -1.28 -8.39
C VAL A 66 -7.96 -2.13 -9.41
N LYS A 67 -8.67 -2.80 -10.33
CA LYS A 67 -8.04 -3.59 -11.41
C LYS A 67 -7.25 -2.72 -12.39
N VAL A 68 -7.72 -1.51 -12.71
CA VAL A 68 -6.94 -0.54 -13.49
C VAL A 68 -5.64 -0.15 -12.76
N PHE A 69 -5.70 -0.04 -11.43
CA PHE A 69 -4.53 0.27 -10.62
C PHE A 69 -3.52 -0.89 -10.51
N ALA A 70 -3.99 -2.08 -10.12
CA ALA A 70 -3.16 -3.21 -9.71
C ALA A 70 -3.04 -4.32 -10.77
N GLY A 71 -3.79 -4.23 -11.87
CA GLY A 71 -3.89 -5.27 -12.90
C GLY A 71 -4.94 -6.34 -12.59
N GLU A 72 -5.06 -7.34 -13.47
CA GLU A 72 -6.05 -8.43 -13.33
C GLU A 72 -5.89 -9.23 -12.03
N ASN A 73 -4.65 -9.42 -11.57
CA ASN A 73 -4.36 -10.06 -10.28
C ASN A 73 -4.34 -9.03 -9.14
N TYR A 74 -5.37 -8.18 -9.08
CA TYR A 74 -5.43 -6.98 -8.23
C TYR A 74 -5.24 -7.22 -6.72
N GLU A 75 -5.48 -8.45 -6.27
CA GLU A 75 -5.21 -8.90 -4.90
C GLU A 75 -3.73 -9.10 -4.62
N THR A 76 -2.92 -9.48 -5.62
CA THR A 76 -1.51 -9.80 -5.39
C THR A 76 -0.71 -8.53 -5.11
N ALA A 77 0.06 -8.55 -4.02
CA ALA A 77 0.93 -7.44 -3.68
C ALA A 77 2.13 -7.37 -4.62
N VAL A 78 2.22 -6.29 -5.40
CA VAL A 78 3.42 -5.96 -6.19
C VAL A 78 4.30 -5.04 -5.36
N VAL A 79 5.36 -5.60 -4.78
CA VAL A 79 6.32 -4.86 -3.95
C VAL A 79 7.62 -4.68 -4.74
N PRO A 80 8.04 -3.44 -5.05
CA PRO A 80 9.30 -3.17 -5.74
C PRO A 80 10.52 -3.66 -4.96
N ASP A 81 11.61 -3.99 -5.67
CA ASP A 81 12.83 -4.54 -5.04
C ASP A 81 13.43 -3.65 -3.95
N LYS A 82 13.39 -2.31 -4.14
CA LYS A 82 13.84 -1.36 -3.12
C LYS A 82 13.05 -1.50 -1.81
N ALA A 83 11.72 -1.64 -1.92
CA ALA A 83 10.85 -1.86 -0.77
C ALA A 83 11.08 -3.23 -0.14
N ARG A 84 11.25 -4.29 -0.95
CA ARG A 84 11.54 -5.65 -0.46
C ARG A 84 12.81 -5.72 0.38
N LYS A 85 13.83 -4.92 0.06
CA LYS A 85 15.09 -4.87 0.84
C LYS A 85 14.92 -4.25 2.23
N LEU A 86 13.90 -3.43 2.44
CA LEU A 86 13.64 -2.74 3.71
C LEU A 86 12.63 -3.50 4.58
N LEU A 87 11.75 -4.27 3.95
CA LEU A 87 10.72 -5.06 4.62
C LEU A 87 11.30 -6.32 5.27
N LYS A 88 10.89 -6.56 6.51
CA LYS A 88 11.07 -7.82 7.23
C LYS A 88 10.10 -8.88 6.72
N ARG A 89 8.83 -8.49 6.52
CA ARG A 89 7.75 -9.32 5.97
C ARG A 89 6.65 -8.42 5.42
N PHE A 90 5.77 -8.98 4.62
CA PHE A 90 4.58 -8.30 4.12
C PHE A 90 3.51 -9.29 3.69
N ASP A 91 2.28 -8.81 3.57
CA ASP A 91 1.18 -9.65 3.12
C ASP A 91 1.29 -9.90 1.61
N ALA A 92 1.21 -11.17 1.20
CA ALA A 92 1.25 -11.54 -0.21
C ALA A 92 0.04 -11.01 -1.00
N THR A 93 -1.06 -10.72 -0.30
CA THR A 93 -2.28 -10.17 -0.89
C THR A 93 -2.74 -8.90 -0.17
N SER A 94 -3.40 -8.02 -0.91
CA SER A 94 -4.10 -6.85 -0.40
C SER A 94 -5.58 -7.19 -0.24
N GLN A 95 -6.16 -6.76 0.87
CA GLN A 95 -7.58 -6.96 1.16
C GLN A 95 -8.40 -5.83 0.54
N HIS A 96 -9.62 -6.14 0.13
CA HIS A 96 -10.55 -5.20 -0.48
C HIS A 96 -11.87 -5.23 0.29
N TYR A 97 -12.38 -4.07 0.64
CA TYR A 97 -13.59 -3.92 1.43
C TYR A 97 -14.56 -2.98 0.72
N GLU A 98 -15.83 -3.30 0.77
CA GLU A 98 -16.89 -2.33 0.49
C GLU A 98 -16.96 -1.33 1.65
N VAL A 99 -16.93 -0.04 1.30
CA VAL A 99 -17.08 1.04 2.27
C VAL A 99 -18.55 1.37 2.39
N ILE A 100 -19.13 1.10 3.57
CA ILE A 100 -20.57 1.21 3.83
C ILE A 100 -20.97 2.59 4.36
N VAL A 101 -20.02 3.37 4.89
CA VAL A 101 -20.22 4.72 5.47
C VAL A 101 -19.13 5.69 5.09
#